data_AF-A0A1G6P829-F1
#
_entry.id   AF-A0A1G6P829-F1
#
_cell.length_a   1.000
_cell.length_b   1.000
_cell.length_c   1.000
_cell.angle_alpha   90.00
_cell.angle_beta   90.00
_cell.angle_gamma   90.00
#
_symmetry.space_group_name_H-M   'P 1'
#
loop_
_entity.id
_entity.type
_entity.pdbx_description
1 polymer ?
#
loop_
_entity_poly.entity_id
_entity_poly.type
_entity_poly.pdbx_seq_one_letter_code
_entity_poly.pdbx_strand_id
1 'polypeptide(L)'
;MDKSYNSVMNRKNEIMKKSVGVDYSKYEVEGLAFDYEKMMEDAGYNLEQVRELQLETGVGNTPLVELKNINALIKKLSPKGKGARIFIKDEEKNPSGSYKDRRASVSAHRAKEMGYKGIMAATSGNYGAAVASQAAKKGLRAIIVQECQDSRGIGQPEILEKARACEAYGAEVVQITVGPELFYYFLMLLEETDYFNASLYTPFAIAGVETLGWEIAHQTREMTGKFPDAVISTHAGGGITTGTARGLLKAGAKNTKVIGASVDLRGLHMASDIDFNKKSFTTGHTGFGIPFAVYPDRSDVPRNAARVLRYMDRYLLVTQGEVFYMTEALANLEGMQRGPAGNTSLTAAFALAQEMDEDQVIVVNETEYTGAGKLPSAQLTFAKENGVEVKKGDPKENEPGKKIVIPEHPSQISYMEFEIEDMKKSYVKQLLKRDKKEKFTQKELEFIAKDTRSTVKEIKNIINEFK
;
A
#
# COMPACT_ATOMS: atom_id res chain seq x y z
N MET A 1 29.87 -17.71 -9.61
CA MET A 1 29.24 -16.73 -10.53
C MET A 1 29.92 -15.39 -10.33
N ASP A 2 30.06 -14.59 -11.39
CA ASP A 2 30.54 -13.21 -11.28
C ASP A 2 29.53 -12.37 -10.50
N LYS A 3 29.97 -11.80 -9.38
CA LYS A 3 29.15 -10.99 -8.46
C LYS A 3 29.32 -9.49 -8.71
N SER A 4 29.94 -9.06 -9.81
CA SER A 4 30.01 -7.64 -10.13
C SER A 4 28.61 -7.03 -10.33
N TYR A 5 28.42 -5.77 -9.92
CA TYR A 5 27.12 -5.08 -10.01
C TYR A 5 26.49 -5.19 -11.41
N ASN A 6 27.26 -4.88 -12.45
CA ASN A 6 26.79 -4.94 -13.83
C ASN A 6 26.38 -6.37 -14.23
N SER A 7 27.11 -7.39 -13.79
CA SER A 7 26.81 -8.79 -14.10
C SER A 7 25.51 -9.27 -13.47
N VAL A 8 25.28 -8.95 -12.19
CA VAL A 8 24.02 -9.29 -11.50
C VAL A 8 22.84 -8.53 -12.13
N MET A 9 23.01 -7.23 -12.38
CA MET A 9 21.95 -6.40 -12.94
C MET A 9 21.56 -6.81 -14.38
N ASN A 10 22.52 -7.31 -15.17
CA ASN A 10 22.24 -7.85 -16.50
C ASN A 10 21.41 -9.15 -16.45
N ARG A 11 21.54 -9.93 -15.37
CA ARG A 11 20.82 -11.20 -15.17
C ARG A 11 19.51 -11.04 -14.40
N LYS A 12 19.14 -9.81 -13.99
CA LYS A 12 17.95 -9.53 -13.16
C LYS A 12 16.67 -10.24 -13.63
N ASN A 13 16.39 -10.24 -14.93
CA ASN A 13 15.15 -10.80 -15.46
C ASN A 13 15.11 -12.33 -15.31
N GLU A 14 16.26 -12.99 -15.48
CA GLU A 14 16.41 -14.43 -15.29
C GLU A 14 16.21 -14.80 -13.81
N ILE A 15 16.89 -14.08 -12.91
CA ILE A 15 16.81 -14.27 -11.45
C ILE A 15 15.36 -14.10 -10.97
N MET A 16 14.69 -13.04 -11.43
CA MET A 16 13.29 -12.77 -11.09
C MET A 16 12.34 -13.82 -11.63
N LYS A 17 12.52 -14.26 -12.89
CA LYS A 17 11.70 -15.33 -13.48
C LYS A 17 11.84 -16.64 -12.69
N LYS A 18 13.07 -16.99 -12.30
CA LYS A 18 13.37 -18.19 -11.51
C LYS A 18 12.82 -18.12 -10.08
N SER A 19 12.79 -16.95 -9.46
CA SER A 19 12.39 -16.80 -8.05
C SER A 19 10.90 -16.55 -7.83
N VAL A 20 10.17 -15.99 -8.82
CA VAL A 20 8.73 -15.68 -8.70
C VAL A 20 7.84 -16.78 -9.30
N GLY A 21 8.34 -17.51 -10.30
CA GLY A 21 7.57 -18.58 -10.95
C GLY A 21 6.42 -18.11 -11.84
N VAL A 22 6.43 -16.85 -12.29
CA VAL A 22 5.42 -16.29 -13.22
C VAL A 22 6.07 -15.97 -14.56
N ASP A 23 5.52 -16.55 -15.63
CA ASP A 23 5.94 -16.25 -16.99
C ASP A 23 5.06 -15.16 -17.62
N TYR A 24 5.49 -13.92 -17.46
CA TYR A 24 4.74 -12.74 -17.91
C TYR A 24 4.61 -12.64 -19.44
N SER A 25 5.46 -13.33 -20.20
CA SER A 25 5.43 -13.34 -21.67
C SER A 25 4.11 -13.86 -22.24
N LYS A 26 3.41 -14.74 -21.49
CA LYS A 26 2.11 -15.32 -21.85
C LYS A 26 0.98 -14.30 -21.95
N TYR A 27 1.16 -13.12 -21.36
CA TYR A 27 0.17 -12.06 -21.32
C TYR A 27 0.51 -10.91 -22.27
N GLU A 28 1.69 -10.92 -22.89
CA GLU A 28 2.09 -9.85 -23.78
C GLU A 28 1.20 -9.81 -25.03
N VAL A 29 0.74 -8.61 -25.38
CA VAL A 29 -0.13 -8.39 -26.54
C VAL A 29 0.64 -7.66 -27.63
N GLU A 30 1.04 -6.42 -27.38
CA GLU A 30 1.78 -5.60 -28.33
C GLU A 30 2.42 -4.40 -27.63
N GLY A 31 3.72 -4.18 -27.85
CA GLY A 31 4.43 -3.08 -27.21
C GLY A 31 4.33 -3.16 -25.69
N LEU A 32 3.76 -2.13 -25.06
CA LEU A 32 3.51 -2.11 -23.61
C LEU A 32 2.22 -2.83 -23.19
N ALA A 33 1.33 -3.15 -24.12
CA ALA A 33 0.04 -3.75 -23.82
C ALA A 33 0.19 -5.22 -23.41
N PHE A 34 -0.54 -5.60 -22.36
CA PHE A 34 -0.66 -6.99 -21.92
C PHE A 34 -2.08 -7.27 -21.40
N ASP A 35 -2.46 -8.54 -21.40
CA ASP A 35 -3.75 -9.00 -20.92
C ASP A 35 -3.76 -9.09 -19.38
N TYR A 36 -4.13 -7.97 -18.76
CA TYR A 36 -4.21 -7.87 -17.31
C TYR A 36 -5.25 -8.81 -16.68
N GLU A 37 -6.42 -8.97 -17.30
CA GLU A 37 -7.47 -9.81 -16.68
C GLU A 37 -7.06 -11.28 -16.76
N LYS A 38 -6.53 -11.74 -17.91
CA LYS A 38 -5.96 -13.08 -18.01
C LYS A 38 -4.83 -13.32 -17.02
N MET A 39 -3.93 -12.34 -16.81
CA MET A 39 -2.86 -12.44 -15.80
C MET A 39 -3.42 -12.61 -14.38
N MET A 40 -4.53 -11.95 -14.06
CA MET A 40 -5.18 -12.07 -12.76
C MET A 40 -6.00 -13.35 -12.63
N GLU A 41 -6.58 -13.86 -13.71
CA GLU A 41 -7.27 -15.17 -13.77
C GLU A 41 -6.27 -16.31 -13.59
N ASP A 42 -5.13 -16.24 -14.26
CA ASP A 42 -4.03 -17.20 -14.19
C ASP A 42 -3.21 -17.08 -12.89
N ALA A 43 -3.63 -16.24 -11.93
CA ALA A 43 -3.02 -16.14 -10.59
C ALA A 43 -3.00 -17.49 -9.84
N GLY A 44 -3.84 -18.44 -10.25
CA GLY A 44 -3.81 -19.83 -9.82
C GLY A 44 -4.80 -20.18 -8.70
N TYR A 45 -5.48 -19.19 -8.12
CA TYR A 45 -6.43 -19.40 -7.02
C TYR A 45 -7.66 -18.51 -7.20
N ASN A 46 -8.85 -19.12 -7.12
CA ASN A 46 -10.10 -18.37 -7.01
C ASN A 46 -10.29 -17.83 -5.58
N LEU A 47 -11.29 -16.98 -5.39
CA LEU A 47 -11.49 -16.29 -4.11
C LEU A 47 -11.76 -17.25 -2.93
N GLU A 48 -12.50 -18.33 -3.15
CA GLU A 48 -12.80 -19.34 -2.12
C GLU A 48 -11.52 -20.05 -1.68
N GLN A 49 -10.71 -20.49 -2.65
CA GLN A 49 -9.42 -21.15 -2.41
C GLN A 49 -8.45 -20.24 -1.64
N VAL A 50 -8.40 -18.94 -1.98
CA VAL A 50 -7.60 -17.96 -1.25
C VAL A 50 -8.08 -17.83 0.20
N ARG A 51 -9.40 -17.79 0.43
CA ARG A 51 -9.97 -17.71 1.79
C ARG A 51 -9.64 -18.95 2.61
N GLU A 52 -9.82 -20.15 2.05
CA GLU A 52 -9.49 -21.42 2.72
C GLU A 52 -8.01 -21.45 3.13
N LEU A 53 -7.12 -21.14 2.20
CA LEU A 53 -5.67 -21.07 2.43
C LEU A 53 -5.30 -20.04 3.51
N GLN A 54 -5.95 -18.88 3.51
CA GLN A 54 -5.72 -17.85 4.52
C GLN A 54 -6.16 -18.34 5.91
N LEU A 55 -7.31 -19.01 6.00
CA LEU A 55 -7.82 -19.55 7.27
C LEU A 55 -6.89 -20.61 7.86
N GLU A 56 -6.23 -21.44 7.04
CA GLU A 56 -5.22 -22.42 7.51
C GLU A 56 -4.10 -21.77 8.33
N THR A 57 -3.74 -20.52 8.02
CA THR A 57 -2.68 -19.79 8.71
C THR A 57 -3.20 -18.71 9.66
N GLY A 58 -4.52 -18.62 9.87
CA GLY A 58 -5.17 -17.65 10.75
C GLY A 58 -5.22 -16.24 10.16
N VAL A 59 -5.22 -16.13 8.83
CA VAL A 59 -5.31 -14.88 8.08
C VAL A 59 -6.75 -14.64 7.62
N GLY A 60 -7.16 -13.37 7.58
CA GLY A 60 -8.49 -12.97 7.14
C GLY A 60 -9.57 -13.24 8.18
N ASN A 61 -10.83 -13.11 7.75
CA ASN A 61 -12.00 -13.12 8.64
C ASN A 61 -11.86 -12.15 9.83
N THR A 62 -11.26 -10.99 9.58
CA THR A 62 -11.01 -10.00 10.62
C THR A 62 -12.30 -9.23 10.98
N PRO A 63 -12.40 -8.67 12.18
CA PRO A 63 -13.59 -7.92 12.59
C PRO A 63 -13.81 -6.65 11.74
N LEU A 64 -15.09 -6.30 11.52
CA LEU A 64 -15.51 -4.96 11.10
C LEU A 64 -16.10 -4.25 12.33
N VAL A 65 -15.51 -3.12 12.73
CA VAL A 65 -15.84 -2.43 13.99
C VAL A 65 -16.38 -1.04 13.70
N GLU A 66 -17.55 -0.71 14.24
CA GLU A 66 -18.09 0.65 14.20
C GLU A 66 -17.35 1.54 15.20
N LEU A 67 -16.79 2.67 14.74
CA LEU A 67 -16.07 3.62 15.59
C LEU A 67 -17.07 4.58 16.26
N LYS A 68 -17.75 4.10 17.31
CA LYS A 68 -18.92 4.79 17.88
C LYS A 68 -18.59 6.18 18.45
N ASN A 69 -17.46 6.33 19.12
CA ASN A 69 -17.07 7.60 19.75
C ASN A 69 -16.57 8.60 18.73
N ILE A 70 -15.81 8.14 17.73
CA ILE A 70 -15.40 8.95 16.58
C ILE A 70 -16.63 9.36 15.75
N ASN A 71 -17.59 8.46 15.53
CA ASN A 71 -18.83 8.78 14.83
C ASN A 71 -19.66 9.83 15.58
N ALA A 72 -19.73 9.76 16.92
CA ALA A 72 -20.36 10.79 17.74
C ALA A 72 -19.64 12.14 17.61
N LEU A 73 -18.31 12.14 17.56
CA LEU A 73 -17.51 13.34 17.33
C LEU A 73 -17.76 13.94 15.94
N ILE A 74 -17.73 13.12 14.89
CA ILE A 74 -18.07 13.53 13.51
C ILE A 74 -19.45 14.16 13.50
N LYS A 75 -20.45 13.52 14.11
CA LYS A 75 -21.81 14.04 14.14
C LYS A 75 -21.91 15.41 14.81
N LYS A 76 -21.15 15.63 15.89
CA LYS A 76 -21.11 16.90 16.61
C LYS A 76 -20.46 18.03 15.79
N LEU A 77 -19.47 17.70 14.97
CA LEU A 77 -18.75 18.66 14.13
C LEU A 77 -19.43 18.92 12.78
N SER A 78 -20.29 18.01 12.34
CA SER A 78 -20.93 18.06 11.03
C SER A 78 -22.13 19.01 10.98
N PRO A 79 -22.42 19.62 9.81
CA PRO A 79 -23.69 20.30 9.57
C PRO A 79 -24.90 19.36 9.76
N LYS A 80 -26.09 19.95 9.94
CA LYS A 80 -27.35 19.18 10.04
C LYS A 80 -27.56 18.32 8.78
N GLY A 81 -27.89 17.04 8.96
CA GLY A 81 -28.08 16.07 7.89
C GLY A 81 -26.80 15.39 7.39
N LYS A 82 -25.63 15.82 7.88
CA LYS A 82 -24.32 15.26 7.55
C LYS A 82 -23.74 14.43 8.70
N GLY A 83 -22.63 13.75 8.42
CA GLY A 83 -21.89 12.93 9.37
C GLY A 83 -22.10 11.44 9.11
N ALA A 84 -21.50 10.93 8.04
CA ALA A 84 -21.50 9.51 7.72
C ALA A 84 -20.83 8.67 8.80
N ARG A 85 -21.26 7.41 8.93
CA ARG A 85 -20.69 6.48 9.91
C ARG A 85 -19.42 5.83 9.38
N ILE A 86 -18.39 5.80 10.21
CA ILE A 86 -17.14 5.12 9.93
C ILE A 86 -17.11 3.76 10.63
N PHE A 87 -16.71 2.75 9.87
CA PHE A 87 -16.33 1.44 10.34
C PHE A 87 -14.86 1.20 10.00
N ILE A 88 -14.14 0.49 10.86
CA ILE A 88 -12.76 0.07 10.62
C ILE A 88 -12.72 -1.44 10.38
N LYS A 89 -12.04 -1.86 9.33
CA LYS A 89 -11.72 -3.26 9.10
C LYS A 89 -10.44 -3.58 9.86
N ASP A 90 -10.55 -4.33 10.96
CA ASP A 90 -9.49 -4.49 11.96
C ASP A 90 -8.43 -5.50 11.53
N GLU A 91 -7.56 -5.08 10.63
CA GLU A 91 -6.49 -5.91 10.06
C GLU A 91 -5.32 -6.16 11.03
N GLU A 92 -5.29 -5.52 12.20
CA GLU A 92 -4.37 -5.86 13.32
C GLU A 92 -4.61 -7.29 13.83
N LYS A 93 -5.77 -7.88 13.57
CA LYS A 93 -6.10 -9.25 14.00
C LYS A 93 -5.51 -10.36 13.14
N ASN A 94 -4.78 -10.01 12.08
CA ASN A 94 -3.99 -11.00 11.34
C ASN A 94 -2.74 -11.42 12.15
N PRO A 95 -2.08 -12.56 11.82
CA PRO A 95 -1.01 -13.13 12.62
C PRO A 95 0.23 -12.25 12.81
N SER A 96 0.63 -11.51 11.77
CA SER A 96 1.70 -10.51 11.86
C SER A 96 1.16 -9.11 12.20
N GLY A 97 -0.12 -9.00 12.54
CA GLY A 97 -0.81 -7.77 12.87
C GLY A 97 -1.12 -6.84 11.70
N SER A 98 -1.13 -7.30 10.45
CA SER A 98 -1.56 -6.38 9.37
C SER A 98 -2.17 -7.12 8.20
N TYR A 99 -2.84 -6.36 7.33
CA TYR A 99 -3.39 -6.89 6.08
C TYR A 99 -2.34 -7.49 5.14
N LYS A 100 -1.05 -7.21 5.39
CA LYS A 100 0.07 -7.79 4.62
C LYS A 100 0.10 -9.31 4.71
N ASP A 101 -0.43 -9.90 5.77
CA ASP A 101 -0.61 -11.35 5.90
C ASP A 101 -1.48 -11.93 4.78
N ARG A 102 -2.48 -11.19 4.29
CA ARG A 102 -3.37 -11.65 3.21
C ARG A 102 -2.65 -11.99 1.92
N ARG A 103 -1.63 -11.20 1.57
CA ARG A 103 -0.78 -11.48 0.40
C ARG A 103 0.37 -12.43 0.73
N ALA A 104 0.95 -12.31 1.93
CA ALA A 104 2.10 -13.12 2.34
C ALA A 104 1.73 -14.60 2.47
N SER A 105 0.51 -14.90 2.94
CA SER A 105 -0.02 -16.27 3.06
C SER A 105 -0.07 -16.98 1.70
N VAL A 106 -0.56 -16.29 0.66
CA VAL A 106 -0.60 -16.82 -0.71
C VAL A 106 0.82 -17.01 -1.26
N SER A 107 1.73 -16.03 -1.06
CA SER A 107 3.13 -16.17 -1.48
C SER A 107 3.84 -17.34 -0.78
N ALA A 108 3.64 -17.53 0.52
CA ALA A 108 4.24 -18.62 1.29
C ALA A 108 3.67 -19.98 0.88
N HIS A 109 2.36 -20.06 0.64
CA HIS A 109 1.74 -21.27 0.11
C HIS A 109 2.30 -21.63 -1.27
N ARG A 110 2.39 -20.65 -2.18
CA ARG A 110 2.95 -20.83 -3.53
C ARG A 110 4.40 -21.32 -3.49
N ALA A 111 5.23 -20.69 -2.64
CA ALA A 111 6.61 -21.11 -2.43
C ALA A 111 6.70 -22.58 -1.96
N LYS A 112 5.83 -22.98 -1.02
CA LYS A 112 5.78 -24.35 -0.51
C LYS A 112 5.32 -25.34 -1.58
N GLU A 113 4.26 -25.01 -2.32
CA GLU A 113 3.72 -25.82 -3.43
C GLU A 113 4.78 -26.08 -4.50
N MET A 114 5.56 -25.06 -4.84
CA MET A 114 6.65 -25.14 -5.82
C MET A 114 7.93 -25.81 -5.28
N GLY A 115 7.96 -26.23 -4.01
CA GLY A 115 9.09 -26.94 -3.42
C GLY A 115 10.28 -26.07 -3.00
N TYR A 116 10.10 -24.75 -2.87
CA TYR A 116 11.16 -23.87 -2.37
C TYR A 116 11.46 -24.15 -0.90
N LYS A 117 12.74 -24.02 -0.52
CA LYS A 117 13.22 -24.21 0.87
C LYS A 117 13.10 -22.96 1.74
N GLY A 118 12.78 -21.82 1.12
CA GLY A 118 12.69 -20.54 1.79
C GLY A 118 12.09 -19.47 0.90
N ILE A 119 11.82 -18.32 1.51
CA ILE A 119 11.17 -17.17 0.91
C ILE A 119 11.94 -15.89 1.24
N MET A 120 11.86 -14.93 0.34
CA MET A 120 12.59 -13.67 0.44
C MET A 120 11.69 -12.48 0.09
N ALA A 121 11.91 -11.37 0.78
CA ALA A 121 11.27 -10.10 0.43
C ALA A 121 12.24 -8.93 0.69
N ALA A 122 12.18 -7.92 -0.17
CA ALA A 122 12.84 -6.64 0.05
C ALA A 122 11.79 -5.60 0.49
N THR A 123 11.83 -5.18 1.75
CA THR A 123 10.83 -4.25 2.30
C THR A 123 11.26 -3.70 3.66
N SER A 124 11.14 -2.38 3.84
CA SER A 124 11.27 -1.70 5.14
C SER A 124 9.93 -1.56 5.89
N GLY A 125 8.87 -2.22 5.42
CA GLY A 125 7.51 -2.11 5.97
C GLY A 125 6.96 -3.43 6.52
N ASN A 126 5.69 -3.40 6.90
CA ASN A 126 4.96 -4.50 7.57
C ASN A 126 4.94 -5.82 6.78
N TYR A 127 5.27 -5.75 5.49
CA TYR A 127 5.31 -6.93 4.64
C TYR A 127 6.43 -7.89 5.01
N GLY A 128 7.55 -7.41 5.56
CA GLY A 128 8.64 -8.27 6.02
C GLY A 128 8.18 -9.19 7.16
N ALA A 129 7.51 -8.59 8.15
CA ALA A 129 6.93 -9.33 9.28
C ALA A 129 5.84 -10.32 8.82
N ALA A 130 5.00 -9.93 7.85
CA ALA A 130 4.01 -10.84 7.28
C ALA A 130 4.65 -12.02 6.54
N VAL A 131 5.66 -11.78 5.71
CA VAL A 131 6.40 -12.85 5.01
C VAL A 131 7.07 -13.78 6.03
N ALA A 132 7.73 -13.24 7.06
CA ALA A 132 8.36 -14.03 8.11
C ALA A 132 7.33 -14.87 8.89
N SER A 133 6.21 -14.27 9.31
CA SER A 133 5.13 -14.96 10.04
C SER A 133 4.52 -16.10 9.21
N GLN A 134 4.20 -15.84 7.94
CA GLN A 134 3.59 -16.85 7.07
C GLN A 134 4.60 -17.92 6.63
N ALA A 135 5.89 -17.57 6.49
CA ALA A 135 6.96 -18.54 6.26
C ALA A 135 7.10 -19.51 7.42
N ALA A 136 7.12 -19.01 8.66
CA ALA A 136 7.17 -19.83 9.87
C ALA A 136 6.00 -20.82 9.93
N LYS A 137 4.77 -20.36 9.62
CA LYS A 137 3.58 -21.22 9.59
C LYS A 137 3.60 -22.31 8.51
N LYS A 138 4.31 -22.10 7.40
CA LYS A 138 4.45 -23.08 6.30
C LYS A 138 5.77 -23.88 6.35
N GLY A 139 6.59 -23.66 7.39
CA GLY A 139 7.88 -24.33 7.57
C GLY A 139 8.89 -23.97 6.47
N LEU A 140 8.95 -22.69 6.10
CA LEU A 140 9.90 -22.12 5.15
C LEU A 140 10.91 -21.24 5.91
N ARG A 141 12.18 -21.24 5.46
CA ARG A 141 13.16 -20.25 5.91
C ARG A 141 12.81 -18.88 5.32
N ALA A 142 13.12 -17.79 6.01
CA ALA A 142 12.81 -16.44 5.52
C ALA A 142 14.04 -15.53 5.60
N ILE A 143 14.30 -14.77 4.54
CA ILE A 143 15.28 -13.67 4.54
C ILE A 143 14.56 -12.37 4.18
N ILE A 144 14.68 -11.34 5.01
CA ILE A 144 14.08 -10.03 4.78
C ILE A 144 15.19 -8.99 4.60
N VAL A 145 15.25 -8.36 3.42
CA VAL A 145 16.21 -7.30 3.10
C VAL A 145 15.56 -5.94 3.33
N GLN A 146 16.18 -5.07 4.13
CA GLN A 146 15.59 -3.81 4.58
C GLN A 146 16.57 -2.64 4.51
N GLU A 147 16.14 -1.52 3.93
CA GLU A 147 16.82 -0.23 4.10
C GLU A 147 16.47 0.32 5.49
N CYS A 148 17.42 0.29 6.42
CA CYS A 148 17.17 0.67 7.81
C CYS A 148 17.69 2.06 8.19
N GLN A 149 18.65 2.61 7.42
CA GLN A 149 19.41 3.80 7.79
C GLN A 149 19.87 4.63 6.58
N ASP A 150 20.22 5.89 6.83
CA ASP A 150 20.93 6.75 5.87
C ASP A 150 22.45 6.53 5.91
N SER A 151 23.20 7.25 5.06
CA SER A 151 24.66 7.19 4.97
C SER A 151 25.39 7.59 6.26
N ARG A 152 24.70 8.24 7.20
CA ARG A 152 25.22 8.62 8.53
C ARG A 152 24.99 7.53 9.57
N GLY A 153 24.32 6.43 9.21
CA GLY A 153 23.93 5.36 10.14
C GLY A 153 22.71 5.71 10.98
N ILE A 154 21.94 6.73 10.60
CA ILE A 154 20.74 7.15 11.33
C ILE A 154 19.54 6.37 10.78
N GLY A 155 18.94 5.53 11.62
CA GLY A 155 17.81 4.70 11.27
C GLY A 155 16.46 5.23 11.74
N GLN A 156 15.41 4.96 10.96
CA GLN A 156 14.04 5.29 11.36
C GLN A 156 13.57 4.33 12.46
N PRO A 157 13.03 4.84 13.59
CA PRO A 157 12.59 4.00 14.70
C PRO A 157 11.61 2.89 14.28
N GLU A 158 10.67 3.24 13.39
CA GLU A 158 9.65 2.33 12.87
C GLU A 158 10.25 1.18 12.06
N ILE A 159 11.34 1.39 11.31
CA ILE A 159 11.97 0.34 10.50
C ILE A 159 12.73 -0.64 11.39
N LEU A 160 13.47 -0.13 12.37
CA LEU A 160 14.26 -0.95 13.29
C LEU A 160 13.39 -1.90 14.11
N GLU A 161 12.19 -1.47 14.50
CA GLU A 161 11.26 -2.38 15.18
C GLU A 161 10.66 -3.43 14.26
N LYS A 162 10.39 -3.08 12.99
CA LYS A 162 9.92 -4.04 11.98
C LYS A 162 10.96 -5.11 11.69
N ALA A 163 12.25 -4.77 11.72
CA ALA A 163 13.34 -5.75 11.67
C ALA A 163 13.23 -6.75 12.84
N ARG A 164 13.12 -6.26 14.08
CA ARG A 164 13.01 -7.11 15.28
C ARG A 164 11.80 -8.04 15.23
N ALA A 165 10.67 -7.58 14.69
CA ALA A 165 9.50 -8.43 14.49
C ALA A 165 9.80 -9.57 13.49
N CYS A 166 10.54 -9.30 12.41
CA CYS A 166 10.97 -10.34 11.48
C CYS A 166 11.88 -11.38 12.16
N GLU A 167 12.86 -10.93 12.93
CA GLU A 167 13.78 -11.79 13.70
C GLU A 167 13.03 -12.66 14.71
N ALA A 168 12.05 -12.09 15.41
CA ALA A 168 11.20 -12.82 16.36
C ALA A 168 10.39 -13.96 15.71
N TYR A 169 10.06 -13.84 14.43
CA TYR A 169 9.45 -14.92 13.64
C TYR A 169 10.48 -15.91 13.05
N GLY A 170 11.77 -15.73 13.33
CA GLY A 170 12.86 -16.60 12.87
C GLY A 170 13.38 -16.27 11.47
N ALA A 171 13.09 -15.08 10.94
CA ALA A 171 13.70 -14.63 9.70
C ALA A 171 15.12 -14.10 9.91
N GLU A 172 15.99 -14.33 8.94
CA GLU A 172 17.27 -13.63 8.82
C GLU A 172 17.01 -12.23 8.25
N VAL A 173 17.51 -11.19 8.91
CA VAL A 173 17.30 -9.81 8.47
C VAL A 173 18.60 -9.24 7.94
N VAL A 174 18.59 -8.80 6.67
CA VAL A 174 19.71 -8.13 6.03
C VAL A 174 19.44 -6.63 6.02
N GLN A 175 20.14 -5.90 6.88
CA GLN A 175 20.03 -4.46 7.03
C GLN A 175 21.05 -3.75 6.15
N ILE A 176 20.59 -2.77 5.37
CA ILE A 176 21.42 -1.96 4.47
C ILE A 176 21.04 -0.48 4.54
N THR A 177 21.94 0.36 4.03
CA THR A 177 21.69 1.79 3.84
C THR A 177 20.70 2.02 2.69
N VAL A 178 19.89 3.08 2.79
CA VAL A 178 19.01 3.53 1.69
C VAL A 178 19.81 3.80 0.42
N GLY A 179 19.38 3.24 -0.70
CA GLY A 179 20.14 3.38 -1.94
C GLY A 179 19.79 2.36 -3.02
N PRO A 180 20.32 2.55 -4.25
CA PRO A 180 20.10 1.64 -5.37
C PRO A 180 20.63 0.22 -5.12
N GLU A 181 21.52 0.04 -4.16
CA GLU A 181 22.18 -1.24 -3.85
C GLU A 181 21.23 -2.29 -3.29
N LEU A 182 20.08 -1.90 -2.71
CA LEU A 182 19.10 -2.86 -2.18
C LEU A 182 18.72 -3.91 -3.21
N PHE A 183 18.40 -3.48 -4.43
CA PHE A 183 17.95 -4.40 -5.46
C PHE A 183 19.08 -5.33 -5.90
N TYR A 184 20.31 -4.82 -5.95
CA TYR A 184 21.49 -5.61 -6.26
C TYR A 184 21.74 -6.72 -5.20
N TYR A 185 21.75 -6.36 -3.91
CA TYR A 185 21.93 -7.35 -2.84
C TYR A 185 20.79 -8.37 -2.81
N PHE A 186 19.55 -7.92 -3.05
CA PHE A 186 18.40 -8.80 -3.11
C PHE A 186 18.51 -9.83 -4.24
N LEU A 187 18.91 -9.41 -5.45
CA LEU A 187 19.13 -10.31 -6.58
C LEU A 187 20.26 -11.31 -6.31
N MET A 188 21.36 -10.86 -5.72
CA MET A 188 22.47 -11.75 -5.32
C MET A 188 22.00 -12.84 -4.36
N LEU A 189 21.26 -12.46 -3.32
CA LEU A 189 20.78 -13.41 -2.32
C LEU A 189 19.77 -14.41 -2.92
N LEU A 190 18.91 -13.97 -3.85
CA LEU A 190 18.02 -14.88 -4.57
C LEU A 190 18.80 -15.93 -5.39
N GLU A 191 19.90 -15.53 -6.06
CA GLU A 191 20.76 -16.47 -6.79
C GLU A 191 21.51 -17.44 -5.88
N GLU A 192 21.96 -16.99 -4.72
CA GLU A 192 22.75 -17.81 -3.80
C GLU A 192 21.89 -18.79 -3.00
N THR A 193 20.67 -18.41 -2.68
CA THR A 193 19.79 -19.19 -1.79
C THR A 193 18.78 -20.05 -2.54
N ASP A 194 18.50 -19.71 -3.81
CA ASP A 194 17.39 -20.27 -4.58
C ASP A 194 16.04 -20.16 -3.85
N TYR A 195 15.83 -19.08 -3.07
CA TYR A 195 14.56 -18.84 -2.38
C TYR A 195 13.51 -18.23 -3.29
N PHE A 196 12.26 -18.41 -2.90
CA PHE A 196 11.12 -17.79 -3.58
C PHE A 196 11.09 -16.29 -3.31
N ASN A 197 10.91 -15.46 -4.34
CA ASN A 197 10.69 -14.04 -4.17
C ASN A 197 9.20 -13.77 -3.90
N ALA A 198 8.89 -13.39 -2.66
CA ALA A 198 7.58 -12.91 -2.27
C ALA A 198 7.35 -11.47 -2.73
N SER A 199 7.30 -11.19 -4.03
CA SER A 199 7.02 -9.82 -4.48
C SER A 199 5.61 -9.35 -4.07
N LEU A 200 5.50 -8.06 -3.74
CA LEU A 200 4.24 -7.38 -3.40
C LEU A 200 3.24 -7.27 -4.55
N TYR A 201 3.70 -7.50 -5.78
CA TYR A 201 3.08 -7.05 -7.02
C TYR A 201 2.75 -8.19 -8.01
N THR A 202 2.92 -9.44 -7.59
CA THR A 202 2.51 -10.61 -8.37
C THR A 202 0.97 -10.72 -8.42
N PRO A 203 0.40 -11.37 -9.45
CA PRO A 203 -1.04 -11.55 -9.55
C PRO A 203 -1.63 -12.30 -8.35
N PHE A 204 -0.95 -13.35 -7.86
CA PHE A 204 -1.40 -14.10 -6.68
C PHE A 204 -1.30 -13.29 -5.37
N ALA A 205 -0.31 -12.40 -5.23
CA ALA A 205 -0.22 -11.52 -4.06
C ALA A 205 -1.40 -10.53 -4.03
N ILE A 206 -1.79 -9.98 -5.18
CA ILE A 206 -2.97 -9.11 -5.28
C ILE A 206 -4.26 -9.89 -5.09
N ALA A 207 -4.37 -11.10 -5.64
CA ALA A 207 -5.50 -12.01 -5.40
C ALA A 207 -5.70 -12.30 -3.90
N GLY A 208 -4.60 -12.46 -3.15
CA GLY A 208 -4.62 -12.57 -1.68
C GLY A 208 -5.35 -11.42 -0.98
N VAL A 209 -5.23 -10.19 -1.49
CA VAL A 209 -5.87 -9.01 -0.90
C VAL A 209 -7.36 -8.93 -1.29
N GLU A 210 -7.82 -9.61 -2.33
CA GLU A 210 -9.22 -9.55 -2.76
C GLU A 210 -10.20 -10.06 -1.70
N THR A 211 -9.77 -10.95 -0.82
CA THR A 211 -10.57 -11.41 0.31
C THR A 211 -10.93 -10.27 1.27
N LEU A 212 -10.07 -9.26 1.40
CA LEU A 212 -10.35 -8.06 2.22
C LEU A 212 -11.57 -7.31 1.71
N GLY A 213 -11.59 -6.99 0.41
CA GLY A 213 -12.71 -6.27 -0.21
C GLY A 213 -14.01 -7.06 -0.17
N TRP A 214 -13.91 -8.38 -0.36
CA TRP A 214 -15.08 -9.27 -0.27
C TRP A 214 -15.65 -9.33 1.14
N GLU A 215 -14.80 -9.46 2.17
CA GLU A 215 -15.22 -9.46 3.57
C GLU A 215 -15.88 -8.13 3.95
N ILE A 216 -15.29 -6.99 3.56
CA ILE A 216 -15.83 -5.65 3.81
C ILE A 216 -17.25 -5.52 3.25
N ALA A 217 -17.47 -5.95 2.01
CA ALA A 217 -18.79 -5.87 1.38
C ALA A 217 -19.84 -6.64 2.18
N HIS A 218 -19.55 -7.90 2.54
CA HIS A 218 -20.50 -8.79 3.20
C HIS A 218 -20.75 -8.36 4.65
N GLN A 219 -19.69 -8.06 5.42
CA GLN A 219 -19.82 -7.63 6.80
C GLN A 219 -20.53 -6.28 6.91
N THR A 220 -20.26 -5.33 6.01
CA THR A 220 -20.98 -4.04 6.01
C THR A 220 -22.46 -4.26 5.71
N ARG A 221 -22.79 -5.12 4.74
CA ARG A 221 -24.17 -5.44 4.39
C ARG A 221 -24.90 -6.14 5.53
N GLU A 222 -24.23 -7.03 6.24
CA GLU A 222 -24.77 -7.69 7.43
C GLU A 222 -25.06 -6.69 8.55
N MET A 223 -24.12 -5.77 8.82
CA MET A 223 -24.24 -4.81 9.92
C MET A 223 -25.15 -3.61 9.62
N THR A 224 -25.30 -3.23 8.35
CA THR A 224 -25.95 -1.95 7.96
C THR A 224 -27.10 -2.12 6.96
N GLY A 225 -27.32 -3.33 6.43
CA GLY A 225 -28.34 -3.61 5.41
C GLY A 225 -27.93 -3.23 3.98
N LYS A 226 -26.78 -2.57 3.77
CA LYS A 226 -26.28 -2.15 2.45
C LYS A 226 -24.77 -2.33 2.30
N PHE A 227 -24.29 -2.31 1.06
CA PHE A 227 -22.85 -2.19 0.79
C PHE A 227 -22.34 -0.80 1.23
N PRO A 228 -21.04 -0.66 1.54
CA PRO A 228 -20.48 0.64 1.93
C PRO A 228 -20.60 1.64 0.79
N ASP A 229 -20.88 2.91 1.12
CA ASP A 229 -20.88 4.00 0.15
C ASP A 229 -19.44 4.30 -0.32
N ALA A 230 -18.47 4.22 0.61
CA ALA A 230 -17.06 4.36 0.32
C ALA A 230 -16.18 3.40 1.12
N VAL A 231 -15.07 2.97 0.53
CA VAL A 231 -13.97 2.28 1.20
C VAL A 231 -12.69 3.08 1.00
N ILE A 232 -12.05 3.48 2.10
CA ILE A 232 -10.83 4.29 2.08
C ILE A 232 -9.65 3.43 2.50
N SER A 233 -8.59 3.43 1.70
CA SER A 233 -7.37 2.67 1.97
C SER A 233 -6.16 3.59 2.06
N THR A 234 -5.29 3.37 3.05
CA THR A 234 -3.97 4.01 3.06
C THR A 234 -3.20 3.55 1.82
N HIS A 235 -2.95 4.49 0.92
CA HIS A 235 -2.39 4.24 -0.40
C HIS A 235 -0.88 4.49 -0.40
N ALA A 236 -0.16 3.53 -0.98
CA ALA A 236 1.29 3.59 -1.21
C ALA A 236 1.60 2.82 -2.51
N GLY A 237 2.02 1.56 -2.43
CA GLY A 237 2.26 0.73 -3.62
C GLY A 237 0.99 0.27 -4.36
N GLY A 238 -0.21 0.81 -4.08
CA GLY A 238 -1.45 0.46 -4.77
C GLY A 238 -2.04 -0.94 -4.54
N GLY A 239 -1.30 -1.88 -3.94
CA GLY A 239 -1.78 -3.26 -3.78
C GLY A 239 -3.02 -3.41 -2.89
N ILE A 240 -3.12 -2.65 -1.79
CA ILE A 240 -4.32 -2.68 -0.94
C ILE A 240 -5.55 -2.15 -1.67
N THR A 241 -5.41 -1.01 -2.34
CA THR A 241 -6.49 -0.35 -3.08
C THR A 241 -6.98 -1.22 -4.22
N THR A 242 -6.05 -1.81 -4.99
CA THR A 242 -6.36 -2.69 -6.13
C THR A 242 -7.08 -3.96 -5.67
N GLY A 243 -6.51 -4.67 -4.70
CA GLY A 243 -7.10 -5.92 -4.20
C GLY A 243 -8.46 -5.69 -3.56
N THR A 244 -8.59 -4.65 -2.72
CA THR A 244 -9.88 -4.29 -2.10
C THR A 244 -10.94 -4.02 -3.15
N ALA A 245 -10.65 -3.21 -4.16
CA ALA A 245 -11.60 -2.90 -5.22
C ALA A 245 -12.06 -4.15 -5.97
N ARG A 246 -11.11 -5.03 -6.34
CA ARG A 246 -11.42 -6.29 -7.02
C ARG A 246 -12.28 -7.21 -6.13
N GLY A 247 -11.99 -7.27 -4.83
CA GLY A 247 -12.81 -7.96 -3.84
C GLY A 247 -14.24 -7.43 -3.73
N LEU A 248 -14.40 -6.10 -3.68
CA LEU A 248 -15.72 -5.44 -3.67
C LEU A 248 -16.52 -5.76 -4.93
N LEU A 249 -15.88 -5.72 -6.11
CA LEU A 249 -16.51 -6.08 -7.37
C LEU A 249 -16.97 -7.54 -7.39
N LYS A 250 -16.14 -8.47 -6.90
CA LYS A 250 -16.48 -9.90 -6.76
C LYS A 250 -17.65 -10.13 -5.79
N ALA A 251 -17.80 -9.30 -4.76
CA ALA A 251 -18.93 -9.32 -3.84
C ALA A 251 -20.21 -8.65 -4.40
N GLY A 252 -20.13 -8.02 -5.56
CA GLY A 252 -21.25 -7.30 -6.18
C GLY A 252 -21.42 -5.84 -5.71
N ALA A 253 -20.50 -5.31 -4.90
CA ALA A 253 -20.49 -3.93 -4.41
C ALA A 253 -19.98 -2.94 -5.48
N LYS A 254 -20.62 -2.93 -6.66
CA LYS A 254 -20.17 -2.19 -7.86
C LYS A 254 -20.29 -0.66 -7.74
N ASN A 255 -21.14 -0.18 -6.82
CA ASN A 255 -21.39 1.25 -6.62
C ASN A 255 -20.56 1.86 -5.48
N THR A 256 -19.86 1.03 -4.70
CA THR A 256 -18.97 1.48 -3.63
C THR A 256 -17.80 2.27 -4.22
N LYS A 257 -17.54 3.47 -3.69
CA LYS A 257 -16.39 4.28 -4.07
C LYS A 257 -15.12 3.78 -3.41
N VAL A 258 -14.05 3.62 -4.18
CA VAL A 258 -12.73 3.23 -3.68
C VAL A 258 -11.83 4.46 -3.64
N ILE A 259 -11.42 4.84 -2.43
CA ILE A 259 -10.65 6.06 -2.18
C ILE A 259 -9.27 5.69 -1.67
N GLY A 260 -8.22 6.19 -2.32
CA GLY A 260 -6.86 6.13 -1.79
C GLY A 260 -6.58 7.33 -0.88
N ALA A 261 -5.86 7.12 0.22
CA ALA A 261 -5.43 8.20 1.09
C ALA A 261 -3.92 8.15 1.35
N SER A 262 -3.21 9.27 1.25
CA SER A 262 -1.78 9.35 1.54
C SER A 262 -1.42 10.57 2.37
N VAL A 263 -0.37 10.45 3.18
CA VAL A 263 0.28 11.61 3.79
C VAL A 263 0.98 12.43 2.70
N ASP A 264 0.75 13.73 2.69
CA ASP A 264 1.41 14.64 1.77
C ASP A 264 2.88 14.85 2.16
N LEU A 265 3.77 14.23 1.39
CA LEU A 265 5.21 14.43 1.44
C LEU A 265 5.75 14.99 0.11
N ARG A 266 4.94 15.77 -0.62
CA ARG A 266 5.38 16.41 -1.87
C ARG A 266 6.69 17.18 -1.64
N GLY A 267 7.61 17.03 -2.58
CA GLY A 267 8.95 17.63 -2.50
C GLY A 267 10.03 16.74 -1.89
N LEU A 268 9.66 15.65 -1.18
CA LEU A 268 10.63 14.68 -0.66
C LEU A 268 10.83 13.52 -1.62
N HIS A 269 12.08 13.07 -1.80
CA HIS A 269 12.40 11.90 -2.61
C HIS A 269 12.77 10.69 -1.74
N MET A 270 11.99 9.62 -1.79
CA MET A 270 12.13 8.51 -0.83
C MET A 270 13.41 7.69 -0.94
N ALA A 271 14.10 7.74 -2.08
CA ALA A 271 15.43 7.15 -2.26
C ALA A 271 16.56 8.19 -2.14
N SER A 272 16.25 9.43 -1.72
CA SER A 272 17.28 10.42 -1.38
C SER A 272 17.78 10.13 0.03
N ASP A 273 19.10 10.01 0.16
CA ASP A 273 19.78 9.81 1.44
C ASP A 273 19.41 10.90 2.47
N ILE A 274 19.24 12.14 2.01
CA ILE A 274 18.90 13.28 2.86
C ILE A 274 17.41 13.28 3.25
N ASP A 275 16.52 13.01 2.29
CA ASP A 275 15.08 13.11 2.55
C ASP A 275 14.53 11.86 3.25
N PHE A 276 15.25 10.75 3.20
CA PHE A 276 14.87 9.48 3.81
C PHE A 276 14.47 9.63 5.27
N ASN A 277 15.22 10.43 6.04
CA ASN A 277 14.99 10.68 7.46
C ASN A 277 14.18 11.94 7.77
N LYS A 278 13.66 12.63 6.73
CA LYS A 278 12.74 13.76 6.89
C LYS A 278 11.27 13.37 6.85
N LYS A 279 10.98 12.10 6.58
CA LYS A 279 9.63 11.53 6.69
C LYS A 279 9.43 10.94 8.08
N SER A 280 8.20 11.01 8.58
CA SER A 280 7.83 10.37 9.86
C SER A 280 6.99 9.11 9.68
N PHE A 281 6.84 8.64 8.44
CA PHE A 281 5.99 7.52 8.05
C PHE A 281 6.74 6.62 7.08
N THR A 282 6.86 5.32 7.38
CA THR A 282 7.53 4.38 6.46
C THR A 282 6.74 4.11 5.18
N THR A 283 5.41 4.26 5.22
CA THR A 283 4.51 4.01 4.09
C THR A 283 3.29 4.93 4.14
N GLY A 284 2.38 4.78 3.17
CA GLY A 284 1.12 5.51 3.16
C GLY A 284 1.25 6.99 2.83
N HIS A 285 2.24 7.36 2.02
CA HIS A 285 2.55 8.75 1.68
C HIS A 285 2.79 8.95 0.18
N THR A 286 2.73 10.20 -0.29
CA THR A 286 2.80 10.54 -1.73
C THR A 286 4.08 10.08 -2.42
N GLY A 287 5.20 10.02 -1.70
CA GLY A 287 6.47 9.49 -2.19
C GLY A 287 6.43 8.02 -2.69
N PHE A 288 5.42 7.25 -2.28
CA PHE A 288 5.11 5.93 -2.87
C PHE A 288 3.78 5.94 -3.61
N GLY A 289 2.74 6.57 -3.06
CA GLY A 289 1.40 6.61 -3.65
C GLY A 289 1.38 7.05 -5.11
N ILE A 290 1.96 8.22 -5.40
CA ILE A 290 1.93 8.77 -6.76
C ILE A 290 2.82 7.94 -7.70
N PRO A 291 4.11 7.67 -7.39
CA PRO A 291 4.96 6.99 -8.36
C PRO A 291 4.53 5.56 -8.71
N PHE A 292 3.96 4.81 -7.77
CA PHE A 292 3.44 3.46 -8.05
C PHE A 292 2.10 3.48 -8.78
N ALA A 293 1.31 4.54 -8.66
CA ALA A 293 0.09 4.70 -9.45
C ALA A 293 0.38 5.10 -10.91
N VAL A 294 1.33 6.01 -11.13
CA VAL A 294 1.61 6.56 -12.47
C VAL A 294 2.67 5.78 -13.25
N TYR A 295 3.49 4.98 -12.56
CA TYR A 295 4.48 4.14 -13.21
C TYR A 295 4.59 2.77 -12.51
N PRO A 296 3.54 1.94 -12.55
CA PRO A 296 3.46 0.71 -11.75
C PRO A 296 4.55 -0.32 -12.10
N ASP A 297 4.96 -0.43 -13.37
CA ASP A 297 5.96 -1.41 -13.83
C ASP A 297 7.41 -1.06 -13.48
N ARG A 298 7.63 -0.02 -12.67
CA ARG A 298 8.93 0.27 -12.05
C ARG A 298 9.28 -0.66 -10.89
N SER A 299 8.37 -1.56 -10.53
CA SER A 299 8.48 -2.50 -9.42
C SER A 299 9.53 -3.59 -9.66
N ASP A 300 9.67 -4.50 -8.70
CA ASP A 300 10.51 -5.70 -8.81
C ASP A 300 9.99 -6.74 -9.81
N VAL A 301 8.73 -6.65 -10.27
CA VAL A 301 8.17 -7.51 -11.33
C VAL A 301 8.04 -6.81 -12.68
N PRO A 302 8.16 -7.53 -13.83
CA PRO A 302 8.02 -6.96 -15.17
C PRO A 302 6.64 -6.40 -15.50
N ARG A 303 5.58 -6.99 -14.91
CA ARG A 303 4.19 -6.55 -15.02
C ARG A 303 3.57 -6.52 -13.64
N ASN A 304 3.30 -5.32 -13.15
CA ASN A 304 2.74 -5.10 -11.83
C ASN A 304 1.22 -5.35 -11.83
N ALA A 305 0.74 -6.20 -10.92
CA ALA A 305 -0.68 -6.50 -10.77
C ALA A 305 -1.49 -5.41 -10.02
N ALA A 306 -0.82 -4.52 -9.29
CA ALA A 306 -1.42 -3.41 -8.53
C ALA A 306 -1.78 -2.21 -9.43
N ARG A 307 -2.74 -2.39 -10.34
CA ARG A 307 -3.19 -1.36 -11.30
C ARG A 307 -4.24 -0.43 -10.70
N VAL A 308 -3.82 0.41 -9.76
CA VAL A 308 -4.74 1.22 -8.95
C VAL A 308 -5.62 2.18 -9.76
N LEU A 309 -5.14 2.76 -10.86
CA LEU A 309 -5.93 3.69 -11.67
C LEU A 309 -7.10 3.02 -12.41
N ARG A 310 -7.13 1.68 -12.50
CA ARG A 310 -8.31 0.93 -12.93
C ARG A 310 -9.46 1.05 -11.94
N TYR A 311 -9.17 1.29 -10.67
CA TYR A 311 -10.09 1.01 -9.55
C TYR A 311 -10.28 2.14 -8.54
N MET A 312 -9.33 3.06 -8.40
CA MET A 312 -9.46 4.23 -7.52
C MET A 312 -10.36 5.31 -8.13
N ASP A 313 -11.35 5.77 -7.36
CA ASP A 313 -12.27 6.84 -7.74
C ASP A 313 -11.79 8.22 -7.29
N ARG A 314 -11.16 8.30 -6.11
CA ARG A 314 -10.64 9.55 -5.52
C ARG A 314 -9.31 9.30 -4.83
N TYR A 315 -8.48 10.34 -4.74
CA TYR A 315 -7.20 10.27 -4.05
C TYR A 315 -7.04 11.47 -3.11
N LEU A 316 -7.05 11.20 -1.81
CA LEU A 316 -7.05 12.22 -0.76
C LEU A 316 -5.67 12.29 -0.10
N LEU A 317 -5.25 13.49 0.24
CA LEU A 317 -4.01 13.78 0.93
C LEU A 317 -4.30 14.41 2.29
N VAL A 318 -3.55 13.99 3.30
CA VAL A 318 -3.61 14.53 4.67
C VAL A 318 -2.21 14.91 5.14
N THR A 319 -2.11 15.80 6.12
CA THR A 319 -0.79 16.18 6.67
C THR A 319 -0.31 15.21 7.74
N GLN A 320 0.99 15.25 8.05
CA GLN A 320 1.59 14.43 9.10
C GLN A 320 0.94 14.70 10.47
N GLY A 321 0.72 15.97 10.80
CA GLY A 321 0.16 16.37 12.10
C GLY A 321 -1.29 15.90 12.30
N GLU A 322 -2.12 15.98 11.27
CA GLU A 322 -3.50 15.47 11.30
C GLU A 322 -3.53 13.95 11.53
N VAL A 323 -2.59 13.21 10.93
CA VAL A 323 -2.49 11.76 11.13
C VAL A 323 -2.02 11.40 12.54
N PHE A 324 -1.06 12.14 13.10
CA PHE A 324 -0.66 11.95 14.49
C PHE A 324 -1.80 12.25 15.46
N TYR A 325 -2.57 13.31 15.23
CA TYR A 325 -3.76 13.62 16.01
C TYR A 325 -4.77 12.47 15.96
N MET A 326 -5.10 11.98 14.77
CA MET A 326 -6.09 10.92 14.63
C MET A 326 -5.60 9.58 15.19
N THR A 327 -4.29 9.35 15.19
CA THR A 327 -3.67 8.19 15.83
C THR A 327 -3.89 8.18 17.33
N GLU A 328 -3.67 9.33 17.98
CA GLU A 328 -3.95 9.49 19.40
C GLU A 328 -5.47 9.45 19.68
N ALA A 329 -6.28 10.07 18.83
CA ALA A 329 -7.73 10.06 18.97
C ALA A 329 -8.32 8.65 18.90
N LEU A 330 -7.88 7.81 17.97
CA LEU A 330 -8.32 6.41 17.86
C LEU A 330 -7.98 5.63 19.13
N ALA A 331 -6.77 5.81 19.68
CA ALA A 331 -6.37 5.16 20.92
C ALA A 331 -7.21 5.63 22.12
N ASN A 332 -7.39 6.93 22.28
CA ASN A 332 -8.05 7.52 23.45
C ASN A 332 -9.58 7.40 23.41
N LEU A 333 -10.19 7.45 22.23
CA LEU A 333 -11.65 7.42 22.08
C LEU A 333 -12.18 6.02 21.84
N GLU A 334 -11.45 5.15 21.15
CA GLU A 334 -11.93 3.81 20.77
C GLU A 334 -11.17 2.68 21.46
N GLY A 335 -10.10 2.98 22.21
CA GLY A 335 -9.26 1.95 22.82
C GLY A 335 -8.46 1.13 21.79
N MET A 336 -8.32 1.63 20.56
CA MET A 336 -7.65 0.94 19.46
C MET A 336 -6.30 1.58 19.16
N GLN A 337 -5.22 0.91 19.57
CA GLN A 337 -3.87 1.45 19.40
C GLN A 337 -3.27 1.04 18.05
N ARG A 338 -3.03 2.00 17.15
CA ARG A 338 -2.49 1.76 15.79
C ARG A 338 -1.27 2.63 15.51
N GLY A 339 -0.47 2.24 14.53
CA GLY A 339 0.60 3.10 14.01
C GLY A 339 0.04 4.20 13.11
N PRO A 340 0.79 5.30 12.89
CA PRO A 340 0.27 6.47 12.21
C PRO A 340 0.12 6.23 10.71
N ALA A 341 0.92 5.36 10.07
CA ALA A 341 0.68 4.98 8.68
C ALA A 341 -0.64 4.20 8.53
N GLY A 342 -0.98 3.36 9.53
CA GLY A 342 -2.29 2.73 9.70
C GLY A 342 -3.46 3.71 9.62
N ASN A 343 -3.30 4.89 10.21
CA ASN A 343 -4.38 5.87 10.42
C ASN A 343 -4.51 6.93 9.33
N THR A 344 -3.66 6.95 8.31
CA THR A 344 -3.76 7.90 7.18
C THR A 344 -5.16 7.89 6.54
N SER A 345 -5.71 6.70 6.29
CA SER A 345 -7.06 6.56 5.72
C SER A 345 -8.16 6.92 6.71
N LEU A 346 -7.98 6.66 8.01
CA LEU A 346 -8.90 7.11 9.04
C LEU A 346 -8.94 8.65 9.14
N THR A 347 -7.81 9.32 9.06
CA THR A 347 -7.74 10.79 9.05
C THR A 347 -8.50 11.38 7.86
N ALA A 348 -8.31 10.83 6.65
CA ALA A 348 -9.05 11.26 5.48
C ALA A 348 -10.56 10.94 5.61
N ALA A 349 -10.90 9.76 6.16
CA ALA A 349 -12.28 9.38 6.40
C ALA A 349 -12.99 10.28 7.41
N PHE A 350 -12.30 10.69 8.48
CA PHE A 350 -12.83 11.57 9.51
C PHE A 350 -13.25 12.93 8.93
N ALA A 351 -12.42 13.51 8.06
CA ALA A 351 -12.76 14.75 7.37
C ALA A 351 -13.88 14.55 6.34
N LEU A 352 -13.78 13.52 5.48
CA LEU A 352 -14.78 13.26 4.45
C LEU A 352 -16.17 12.91 5.03
N ALA A 353 -16.22 12.17 6.13
CA ALA A 353 -17.48 11.79 6.78
C ALA A 353 -18.32 13.00 7.19
N GLN A 354 -17.70 14.14 7.51
CA GLN A 354 -18.39 15.37 7.88
C GLN A 354 -19.13 16.02 6.70
N GLU A 355 -18.77 15.68 5.46
CA GLU A 355 -19.37 16.18 4.22
C GLU A 355 -20.43 15.22 3.66
N MET A 356 -20.34 13.95 4.02
CA MET A 356 -21.24 12.88 3.58
C MET A 356 -22.54 12.85 4.38
N ASP A 357 -23.59 12.32 3.77
CA ASP A 357 -24.92 12.24 4.39
C ASP A 357 -24.93 11.23 5.54
N GLU A 358 -25.74 11.51 6.56
CA GLU A 358 -25.76 10.75 7.83
C GLU A 358 -26.16 9.27 7.69
N ASP A 359 -26.85 8.91 6.61
CA ASP A 359 -27.23 7.53 6.29
C ASP A 359 -26.11 6.77 5.56
N GLN A 360 -25.05 7.46 5.12
CA GLN A 360 -23.93 6.85 4.40
C GLN A 360 -22.93 6.16 5.33
N VAL A 361 -22.22 5.19 4.75
CA VAL A 361 -21.25 4.34 5.45
C VAL A 361 -19.90 4.40 4.75
N ILE A 362 -18.86 4.71 5.52
CA ILE A 362 -17.46 4.62 5.12
C ILE A 362 -16.81 3.45 5.85
N VAL A 363 -16.09 2.61 5.12
CA VAL A 363 -15.20 1.60 5.71
C VAL A 363 -13.75 2.00 5.50
N VAL A 364 -12.98 2.04 6.58
CA VAL A 364 -11.54 2.30 6.58
C VAL A 364 -10.80 0.97 6.61
N ASN A 365 -9.92 0.79 5.63
CA ASN A 365 -8.95 -0.31 5.61
C ASN A 365 -7.75 0.06 6.48
N GLU A 366 -7.73 -0.48 7.69
CA GLU A 366 -6.58 -0.41 8.58
C GLU A 366 -5.38 -1.15 7.92
N THR A 367 -4.15 -0.64 8.11
CA THR A 367 -2.98 -1.13 7.36
C THR A 367 -1.80 -1.63 8.20
N GLU A 368 -1.84 -1.62 9.55
CA GLU A 368 -0.63 -1.64 10.37
C GLU A 368 -0.59 -2.39 11.74
N TYR A 369 0.60 -2.98 11.99
CA TYR A 369 1.27 -3.38 13.26
C TYR A 369 2.79 -3.04 13.11
N THR A 370 3.69 -2.81 14.10
CA THR A 370 3.94 -3.27 15.49
C THR A 370 4.51 -2.12 16.36
N GLY A 371 4.38 -2.15 17.70
CA GLY A 371 5.29 -1.48 18.66
C GLY A 371 5.58 0.04 18.50
N ALA A 372 6.65 0.39 17.78
CA ALA A 372 7.12 1.74 17.50
C ALA A 372 6.09 2.47 16.66
N GLY A 373 5.61 3.57 17.20
CA GLY A 373 4.66 4.42 16.52
C GLY A 373 3.22 4.23 16.93
N LYS A 374 2.92 3.19 17.73
CA LYS A 374 1.66 3.15 18.48
C LYS A 374 1.51 4.34 19.43
N LEU A 375 2.65 4.88 19.89
CA LEU A 375 2.76 6.21 20.47
C LEU A 375 3.61 7.07 19.51
N PRO A 376 3.09 8.20 19.01
CA PRO A 376 3.79 9.09 18.06
C PRO A 376 5.11 9.68 18.56
N SER A 377 5.43 9.57 19.85
CA SER A 377 6.56 10.26 20.48
C SER A 377 7.90 9.91 19.83
N ALA A 378 8.13 8.65 19.47
CA ALA A 378 9.38 8.23 18.82
C ALA A 378 9.57 8.92 17.47
N GLN A 379 8.53 8.96 16.62
CA GLN A 379 8.62 9.62 15.32
C GLN A 379 8.70 11.15 15.43
N LEU A 380 7.98 11.75 16.38
CA LEU A 380 8.03 13.20 16.59
C LEU A 380 9.39 13.65 17.16
N THR A 381 9.98 12.88 18.07
CA THR A 381 11.36 13.13 18.55
C THR A 381 12.36 12.97 17.42
N PHE A 382 12.27 11.88 16.65
CA PHE A 382 13.12 11.66 15.50
C PHE A 382 13.02 12.78 14.45
N ALA A 383 11.81 13.29 14.21
CA ALA A 383 11.60 14.43 13.31
C ALA A 383 12.33 15.69 13.82
N LYS A 384 12.21 16.02 15.11
CA LYS A 384 12.92 17.16 15.73
C LYS A 384 14.44 17.01 15.63
N GLU A 385 14.96 15.82 15.90
CA GLU A 385 16.39 15.51 15.78
C GLU A 385 16.91 15.66 14.35
N ASN A 386 16.05 15.45 13.34
CA ASN A 386 16.35 15.68 11.93
C ASN A 386 15.99 17.10 11.43
N GLY A 387 15.78 18.05 12.35
CA GLY A 387 15.57 19.46 12.02
C GLY A 387 14.16 19.82 11.55
N VAL A 388 13.17 18.94 11.78
CA VAL A 388 11.76 19.22 11.52
C VAL A 388 11.15 19.91 12.73
N GLU A 389 10.58 21.10 12.54
CA GLU A 389 9.82 21.81 13.57
C GLU A 389 8.52 21.03 13.88
N VAL A 390 8.23 20.79 15.15
CA VAL A 390 6.98 20.14 15.59
C VAL A 390 6.26 21.06 16.57
N LYS A 391 5.04 21.46 16.22
CA LYS A 391 4.20 22.33 17.06
C LYS A 391 2.73 21.98 16.96
N LYS A 392 1.91 22.58 17.83
CA LYS A 392 0.45 22.63 17.68
C LYS A 392 0.04 23.88 16.89
N GLY A 393 -1.04 23.82 16.12
CA GLY A 393 -1.56 24.98 15.37
C GLY A 393 -2.49 24.58 14.21
N ASP A 394 -2.62 25.45 13.21
CA ASP A 394 -3.37 25.19 11.99
C ASP A 394 -2.59 24.23 11.06
N PRO A 395 -3.13 23.05 10.72
CA PRO A 395 -2.48 22.09 9.81
C PRO A 395 -2.09 22.67 8.45
N LYS A 396 -2.71 23.76 7.99
CA LYS A 396 -2.33 24.47 6.76
C LYS A 396 -0.90 25.01 6.78
N GLU A 397 -0.33 25.20 7.96
CA GLU A 397 1.06 25.63 8.12
C GLU A 397 2.07 24.48 7.95
N ASN A 398 1.62 23.22 7.82
CA ASN A 398 2.49 22.06 7.62
C ASN A 398 3.35 22.22 6.36
N GLU A 399 4.63 21.86 6.48
CA GLU A 399 5.58 21.89 5.37
C GLU A 399 6.35 20.55 5.33
N PRO A 400 6.17 19.72 4.29
CA PRO A 400 6.84 18.42 4.17
C PRO A 400 8.35 18.49 4.41
N GLY A 401 8.82 17.69 5.37
CA GLY A 401 10.23 17.60 5.74
C GLY A 401 10.82 18.82 6.45
N LYS A 402 9.99 19.81 6.83
CA LYS A 402 10.43 20.99 7.59
C LYS A 402 9.57 21.30 8.80
N LYS A 403 8.25 21.11 8.72
CA LYS A 403 7.32 21.44 9.80
C LYS A 403 6.13 20.49 9.86
N ILE A 404 5.91 19.91 11.04
CA ILE A 404 4.74 19.10 11.40
C ILE A 404 3.87 19.93 12.35
N VAL A 405 2.64 20.20 11.93
CA VAL A 405 1.68 21.01 12.73
C VAL A 405 0.52 20.13 13.16
N ILE A 406 0.48 19.78 14.46
CA ILE A 406 -0.56 18.95 15.05
C ILE A 406 -1.80 19.83 15.32
N PRO A 407 -3.00 19.46 14.84
CA PRO A 407 -4.23 20.17 15.14
C PRO A 407 -4.42 20.44 16.65
N GLU A 408 -4.93 21.62 16.99
CA GLU A 408 -5.36 21.95 18.36
C GLU A 408 -6.77 21.45 18.65
N HIS A 409 -7.62 21.38 17.61
CA HIS A 409 -9.01 20.96 17.69
C HIS A 409 -9.36 20.04 16.51
N PRO A 410 -10.20 19.00 16.69
CA PRO A 410 -10.48 18.03 15.63
C PRO A 410 -11.21 18.65 14.42
N SER A 411 -11.88 19.79 14.58
CA SER A 411 -12.49 20.53 13.46
C SER A 411 -11.48 21.12 12.47
N GLN A 412 -10.19 21.14 12.81
CA GLN A 412 -9.13 21.58 11.90
C GLN A 412 -8.67 20.45 10.97
N ILE A 413 -9.07 19.20 11.21
CA ILE A 413 -8.73 18.06 10.37
C ILE A 413 -9.51 18.17 9.06
N SER A 414 -8.78 18.10 7.97
CA SER A 414 -9.27 18.25 6.60
C SER A 414 -8.54 17.27 5.68
N TYR A 415 -8.79 17.38 4.38
CA TYR A 415 -8.01 16.70 3.36
C TYR A 415 -7.79 17.64 2.16
N MET A 416 -6.73 17.37 1.40
CA MET A 416 -6.55 17.92 0.06
C MET A 416 -6.88 16.83 -0.95
N GLU A 417 -7.71 17.11 -1.94
CA GLU A 417 -7.94 16.16 -3.03
C GLU A 417 -6.88 16.34 -4.11
N PHE A 418 -6.25 15.24 -4.51
CA PHE A 418 -5.36 15.22 -5.66
C PHE A 418 -6.15 14.71 -6.86
N GLU A 419 -6.20 15.51 -7.91
CA GLU A 419 -7.00 15.23 -9.10
C GLU A 419 -6.54 13.93 -9.78
N ILE A 420 -7.46 12.98 -9.88
CA ILE A 420 -7.21 11.69 -10.54
C ILE A 420 -6.82 11.89 -12.01
N GLU A 421 -7.39 12.90 -12.69
CA GLU A 421 -7.03 13.23 -14.06
C GLU A 421 -5.55 13.63 -14.21
N ASP A 422 -4.97 14.32 -13.24
CA ASP A 422 -3.54 14.64 -13.23
C ASP A 422 -2.67 13.38 -13.05
N MET A 423 -3.15 12.39 -12.29
CA MET A 423 -2.50 11.08 -12.20
C MET A 423 -2.55 10.34 -13.54
N LYS A 424 -3.69 10.37 -14.25
CA LYS A 424 -3.82 9.75 -15.59
C LYS A 424 -2.90 10.42 -16.61
N LYS A 425 -2.84 11.75 -16.62
CA LYS A 425 -1.89 12.51 -17.46
C LYS A 425 -0.46 12.11 -17.15
N SER A 426 -0.10 12.06 -15.86
CA SER A 426 1.23 11.63 -15.43
C SER A 426 1.53 10.19 -15.85
N TYR A 427 0.55 9.28 -15.77
CA TYR A 427 0.69 7.89 -16.21
C TYR A 427 1.03 7.80 -17.71
N VAL A 428 0.26 8.48 -18.56
CA VAL A 428 0.50 8.52 -20.01
C VAL A 428 1.87 9.12 -20.31
N LYS A 429 2.23 10.22 -19.65
CA LYS A 429 3.54 10.88 -19.80
C LYS A 429 4.71 9.96 -19.43
N GLN A 430 4.59 9.17 -18.35
CA GLN A 430 5.63 8.22 -17.96
C GLN A 430 5.79 7.09 -18.98
N LEU A 431 4.69 6.59 -19.54
CA LEU A 431 4.76 5.56 -20.60
C LEU A 431 5.45 6.08 -21.86
N LEU A 432 5.11 7.30 -22.32
CA LEU A 432 5.78 7.93 -23.47
C LEU A 432 7.29 8.09 -23.22
N LYS A 433 7.66 8.57 -22.03
CA LYS A 433 9.07 8.78 -21.63
C LYS A 433 9.84 7.46 -21.55
N ARG A 434 9.28 6.43 -20.91
CA ARG A 434 9.92 5.13 -20.70
C ARG A 434 10.26 4.47 -22.03
N ASP A 435 9.28 4.43 -22.93
CA ASP A 435 9.41 3.70 -24.19
C ASP A 435 9.97 4.58 -25.31
N LYS A 436 10.30 5.85 -25.01
CA LYS A 436 10.75 6.88 -25.96
C LYS A 436 9.83 6.96 -27.19
N LYS A 437 8.52 6.89 -26.94
CA LYS A 437 7.47 6.88 -27.97
C LYS A 437 6.85 8.27 -28.11
N GLU A 438 6.55 8.65 -29.35
CA GLU A 438 5.71 9.82 -29.65
C GLU A 438 4.23 9.46 -29.85
N LYS A 439 3.96 8.19 -30.18
CA LYS A 439 2.62 7.66 -30.46
C LYS A 439 2.52 6.22 -29.95
N PHE A 440 1.31 5.84 -29.56
CA PHE A 440 0.95 4.47 -29.20
C PHE A 440 0.19 3.81 -30.34
N THR A 441 0.32 2.48 -30.45
CA THR A 441 -0.54 1.70 -31.35
C THR A 441 -1.98 1.65 -30.82
N GLN A 442 -2.92 1.17 -31.63
CA GLN A 442 -4.32 1.07 -31.21
C GLN A 442 -4.51 0.13 -30.01
N LYS A 443 -3.79 -1.01 -29.96
CA LYS A 443 -3.85 -1.93 -28.82
C LYS A 443 -3.25 -1.33 -27.56
N GLU A 444 -2.17 -0.56 -27.68
CA GLU A 444 -1.58 0.17 -26.55
C GLU A 444 -2.54 1.24 -26.02
N LEU A 445 -3.23 1.97 -26.89
CA LEU A 445 -4.25 2.95 -26.47
C LEU A 445 -5.41 2.30 -25.73
N GLU A 446 -5.89 1.14 -26.22
CA GLU A 446 -6.95 0.37 -25.55
C GLU A 446 -6.50 -0.15 -24.18
N PHE A 447 -5.26 -0.64 -24.08
CA PHE A 447 -4.68 -1.04 -22.82
C PHE A 447 -4.61 0.13 -21.83
N ILE A 448 -4.03 1.26 -22.25
CA ILE A 448 -3.90 2.47 -21.40
C ILE A 448 -5.27 2.95 -20.95
N ALA A 449 -6.24 3.02 -21.85
CA ALA A 449 -7.61 3.42 -21.55
C ALA A 449 -8.23 2.52 -20.48
N LYS A 450 -8.06 1.19 -20.57
CA LYS A 450 -8.50 0.27 -19.50
C LYS A 450 -7.73 0.51 -18.21
N ASP A 451 -6.41 0.67 -18.27
CA ASP A 451 -5.53 0.81 -17.09
C ASP A 451 -5.80 2.09 -16.28
N THR A 452 -6.31 3.13 -16.93
CA THR A 452 -6.67 4.41 -16.30
C THR A 452 -8.18 4.61 -16.11
N ARG A 453 -9.00 3.59 -16.40
CA ARG A 453 -10.48 3.70 -16.43
C ARG A 453 -10.94 4.93 -17.25
N SER A 454 -10.48 4.99 -18.48
CA SER A 454 -10.73 6.03 -19.46
C SER A 454 -11.19 5.45 -20.80
N THR A 455 -11.56 6.32 -21.73
CA THR A 455 -11.78 5.99 -23.13
C THR A 455 -10.52 6.23 -23.96
N VAL A 456 -10.39 5.52 -25.10
CA VAL A 456 -9.29 5.77 -26.06
C VAL A 456 -9.26 7.24 -26.53
N LYS A 457 -10.43 7.89 -26.63
CA LYS A 457 -10.53 9.30 -27.01
C LYS A 457 -9.87 10.22 -25.97
N GLU A 458 -10.13 9.98 -24.69
CA GLU A 458 -9.49 10.73 -23.59
C GLU A 458 -7.98 10.58 -23.60
N ILE A 459 -7.48 9.34 -23.79
CA ILE A 459 -6.03 9.10 -23.88
C ILE A 459 -5.41 9.86 -25.06
N LYS A 460 -6.06 9.87 -26.23
CA LYS A 460 -5.60 10.66 -27.38
C LYS A 460 -5.56 12.16 -27.08
N ASN A 461 -6.54 12.69 -26.35
CA ASN A 461 -6.55 14.09 -25.93
C ASN A 461 -5.37 14.40 -25.01
N ILE A 462 -5.14 13.57 -23.98
CA ILE A 462 -3.99 13.71 -23.06
C ILE A 462 -2.67 13.73 -23.84
N ILE A 463 -2.48 12.83 -24.81
CA ILE A 463 -1.26 12.78 -25.63
C ILE A 463 -1.07 14.08 -26.42
N ASN A 464 -2.14 14.69 -26.90
CA ASN A 464 -2.07 15.95 -27.65
C ASN A 464 -1.78 17.16 -26.76
N GLU A 465 -2.10 17.12 -25.46
CA GLU A 465 -1.71 18.17 -24.51
C GLU A 465 -0.18 18.23 -24.25
N PHE A 466 0.55 17.15 -24.59
CA PHE A 466 2.01 17.07 -24.42
C PHE A 466 2.81 17.46 -25.67
N LYS A 467 2.14 17.73 -26.78
CA LYS A 467 2.75 18.22 -28.03
C LYS A 467 2.66 19.73 -28.08
#